data_AF-A0A0S7CWK1-F1
#
_entry.id   AF-A0A0S7CWK1-F1
#
_cell.length_a   1.000
_cell.length_b   1.000
_cell.length_c   1.000
_cell.angle_alpha   90.00
_cell.angle_beta   90.00
_cell.angle_gamma   90.00
#
_symmetry.space_group_name_H-M   'P 1'
#
loop_
_entity.id
_entity.type
_entity.pdbx_description
1 polymer ?
#
loop_
_entity_poly.entity_id
_entity_poly.type
_entity_poly.pdbx_seq_one_letter_code
_entity_poly.pdbx_strand_id
1 'polypeptide(L)'
;MRILVTGGTGYIGSHTVLSLLETGHEVVVLDNLVNSSEESLRRVGELAGKTAAFHKVDLVDEAAVEAVFDQHSIDAVIHFAGLKAVGESVQEPLNYYYNNIVGTLNLLRAMDKHGVRSIVFSSSATVYGEHNPIPYIEKMEIGANNPYGRTKEQIEDILTDLGAADERWHIALLRYFNPVGAHPSGRIGEDPQGIPNNLVPYIAQVAVGRREKLMVFGGDYDTPDGTCLRDYIHVVDLAGGHVAALGYVAERPACTAGTLAPGKARPYWRCSTPSNRPWATRCRTRSRAAGRETCPRSGPTPPPPWPT
;
A
#
# COMPACT_ATOMS: atom_id res chain seq x y z
N MET A 1 3.78 -19.55 9.35
CA MET A 1 2.88 -18.51 9.88
C MET A 1 1.60 -18.50 9.08
N ARG A 2 0.47 -18.24 9.73
CA ARG A 2 -0.83 -17.94 9.13
C ARG A 2 -1.02 -16.44 9.08
N ILE A 3 -1.14 -15.91 7.86
CA ILE A 3 -1.16 -14.47 7.60
C ILE A 3 -2.56 -14.08 7.15
N LEU A 4 -3.16 -13.12 7.85
CA LEU A 4 -4.38 -12.49 7.38
C LEU A 4 -4.02 -11.34 6.42
N VAL A 5 -4.57 -11.38 5.22
CA VAL A 5 -4.41 -10.34 4.20
C VAL A 5 -5.76 -9.69 3.92
N THR A 6 -5.97 -8.50 4.45
CA THR A 6 -7.16 -7.71 4.10
C THR A 6 -6.96 -7.05 2.73
N GLY A 7 -8.00 -6.97 1.90
CA GLY A 7 -7.87 -6.47 0.52
C GLY A 7 -7.08 -7.44 -0.38
N GLY A 8 -6.99 -8.72 0.00
CA GLY A 8 -6.13 -9.71 -0.64
C GLY A 8 -6.57 -10.12 -2.05
N THR A 9 -7.80 -9.79 -2.46
CA THR A 9 -8.27 -10.02 -3.83
C THR A 9 -7.91 -8.87 -4.77
N GLY A 10 -7.48 -7.72 -4.23
CA GLY A 10 -7.09 -6.54 -4.98
C GLY A 10 -5.76 -6.70 -5.73
N TYR A 11 -5.35 -5.64 -6.43
CA TYR A 11 -4.16 -5.66 -7.29
C TYR A 11 -2.87 -6.06 -6.53
N ILE A 12 -2.47 -5.26 -5.54
CA ILE A 12 -1.23 -5.53 -4.77
C ILE A 12 -1.44 -6.73 -3.83
N GLY A 13 -2.65 -6.85 -3.27
CA GLY A 13 -3.05 -7.94 -2.39
C GLY A 13 -2.83 -9.31 -3.05
N SER A 14 -3.37 -9.54 -4.24
CA SER A 14 -3.27 -10.83 -4.95
C SER A 14 -1.83 -11.22 -5.27
N HIS A 15 -0.98 -10.27 -5.67
CA HIS A 15 0.44 -10.54 -5.90
C HIS A 15 1.16 -10.90 -4.59
N THR A 16 0.79 -10.25 -3.48
CA THR A 16 1.35 -10.54 -2.16
C THR A 16 0.87 -11.89 -1.63
N VAL A 17 -0.41 -12.24 -1.81
CA VAL A 17 -0.96 -13.57 -1.46
C VAL A 17 -0.22 -14.66 -2.22
N LEU A 18 0.03 -14.48 -3.52
CA LEU A 18 0.83 -15.42 -4.30
C LEU A 18 2.22 -15.61 -3.70
N SER A 19 2.96 -14.51 -3.45
CA SER A 19 4.30 -14.60 -2.87
C SER A 19 4.30 -15.26 -1.49
N LEU A 20 3.30 -15.01 -0.64
CA LEU A 20 3.18 -15.65 0.68
C LEU A 20 2.95 -17.17 0.57
N LEU A 21 2.10 -17.61 -0.36
CA LEU A 21 1.83 -19.04 -0.57
C LEU A 21 3.07 -19.78 -1.13
N GLU A 22 3.80 -19.13 -2.04
CA GLU A 22 5.05 -19.63 -2.62
C GLU A 22 6.17 -19.76 -1.58
N THR A 23 6.24 -18.86 -0.60
CA THR A 23 7.18 -18.96 0.53
C THR A 23 6.68 -19.85 1.67
N GLY A 24 5.54 -20.52 1.49
CA GLY A 24 5.05 -21.56 2.40
C GLY A 24 4.23 -21.06 3.59
N HIS A 25 3.77 -19.81 3.59
CA HIS A 25 2.80 -19.34 4.57
C HIS A 25 1.39 -19.89 4.29
N GLU A 26 0.59 -19.99 5.34
CA GLU A 26 -0.86 -20.14 5.21
C GLU A 26 -1.47 -18.74 5.09
N VAL A 27 -2.46 -18.57 4.21
CA VAL A 27 -3.06 -17.25 3.97
C VAL A 27 -4.57 -17.29 4.16
N VAL A 28 -5.07 -16.34 4.94
CA VAL A 28 -6.49 -16.02 5.08
C VAL A 28 -6.73 -14.65 4.44
N VAL A 29 -7.75 -14.51 3.62
CA VAL A 29 -8.07 -13.26 2.92
C VAL A 29 -9.41 -12.73 3.39
N LEU A 30 -9.45 -11.45 3.78
CA LEU A 30 -10.68 -10.67 3.97
C LEU A 30 -10.81 -9.67 2.83
N ASP A 31 -11.94 -9.66 2.13
CA ASP A 31 -12.23 -8.66 1.10
C ASP A 31 -13.73 -8.54 0.85
N ASN A 32 -14.26 -7.32 0.65
CA ASN A 32 -15.67 -7.12 0.31
C ASN A 32 -15.92 -7.13 -1.21
N LEU A 33 -14.86 -7.19 -2.02
CA LEU A 33 -14.88 -7.21 -3.49
C LEU A 33 -15.34 -5.90 -4.15
N VAL A 34 -15.34 -4.78 -3.43
CA VAL A 34 -15.82 -3.49 -3.98
C VAL A 34 -15.03 -3.03 -5.21
N ASN A 35 -13.75 -3.40 -5.31
CA ASN A 35 -12.87 -3.03 -6.43
C ASN A 35 -11.99 -4.19 -6.92
N SER A 36 -12.53 -5.40 -6.87
CA SER A 36 -11.79 -6.63 -7.19
C SER A 36 -12.74 -7.77 -7.54
N SER A 37 -12.22 -9.00 -7.65
CA SER A 37 -12.97 -10.21 -7.98
C SER A 37 -12.32 -11.42 -7.34
N GLU A 38 -13.12 -12.39 -6.89
CA GLU A 38 -12.64 -13.69 -6.38
C GLU A 38 -11.81 -14.46 -7.42
N GLU A 39 -11.99 -14.15 -8.70
CA GLU A 39 -11.20 -14.73 -9.79
C GLU A 39 -9.70 -14.50 -9.60
N SER A 40 -9.28 -13.40 -8.97
CA SER A 40 -7.87 -13.17 -8.67
C SER A 40 -7.30 -14.24 -7.75
N LEU A 41 -8.02 -14.64 -6.70
CA LEU A 41 -7.61 -15.71 -5.79
C LEU A 41 -7.65 -17.08 -6.44
N ARG A 42 -8.62 -17.34 -7.32
CA ARG A 42 -8.64 -18.59 -8.09
C ARG A 42 -7.35 -18.75 -8.90
N ARG A 43 -6.93 -17.69 -9.60
CA ARG A 43 -5.70 -17.68 -10.40
C ARG A 43 -4.44 -17.71 -9.56
N VAL A 44 -4.44 -17.04 -8.40
CA VAL A 44 -3.35 -17.19 -7.42
C VAL A 44 -3.23 -18.65 -6.99
N GLY A 45 -4.34 -19.33 -6.73
CA GLY A 45 -4.35 -20.75 -6.35
C GLY A 45 -3.78 -21.68 -7.42
N GLU A 46 -4.09 -21.41 -8.70
CA GLU A 46 -3.52 -22.14 -9.84
C GLU A 46 -2.00 -21.93 -9.95
N LEU A 47 -1.53 -20.70 -9.74
CA LEU A 47 -0.10 -20.36 -9.83
C LEU A 47 0.70 -20.95 -8.66
N ALA A 48 0.18 -20.85 -7.44
CA ALA A 48 0.84 -21.30 -6.23
C ALA A 48 0.74 -22.83 -6.00
N GLY A 49 -0.23 -23.49 -6.66
CA GLY A 49 -0.59 -24.89 -6.36
C GLY A 49 -1.19 -25.08 -4.95
N LYS A 50 -1.63 -23.99 -4.31
CA LYS A 50 -2.18 -23.94 -2.95
C LYS A 50 -3.26 -22.86 -2.89
N THR A 51 -4.29 -23.04 -2.07
CA THR A 51 -5.37 -22.06 -1.91
C THR A 51 -5.19 -21.21 -0.65
N ALA A 52 -5.71 -19.99 -0.70
CA ALA A 52 -5.93 -19.16 0.49
C ALA A 52 -7.38 -19.33 0.97
N ALA A 53 -7.62 -19.31 2.28
CA ALA A 53 -8.96 -19.22 2.81
C ALA A 53 -9.53 -17.83 2.49
N PHE A 54 -10.77 -17.73 2.04
CA PHE A 54 -11.40 -16.46 1.66
C PHE A 54 -12.66 -16.21 2.49
N HIS A 55 -12.76 -14.99 3.02
CA HIS A 55 -13.93 -14.47 3.72
C HIS A 55 -14.38 -13.18 3.04
N LYS A 56 -15.60 -13.21 2.48
CA LYS A 56 -16.22 -12.01 1.92
C LYS A 56 -16.79 -11.14 3.05
N VAL A 57 -15.95 -10.26 3.58
CA VAL A 57 -16.25 -9.46 4.78
C VAL A 57 -15.81 -8.01 4.54
N ASP A 58 -16.66 -7.08 4.93
CA ASP A 58 -16.31 -5.66 5.00
C ASP A 58 -15.67 -5.37 6.36
N LEU A 59 -14.56 -4.63 6.37
CA LEU A 59 -13.87 -4.29 7.62
C LEU A 59 -14.70 -3.38 8.53
N VAL A 60 -15.69 -2.66 8.00
CA VAL A 60 -16.58 -1.85 8.84
C VAL A 60 -17.59 -2.69 9.63
N ASP A 61 -17.76 -3.97 9.29
CA ASP A 61 -18.53 -4.94 10.07
C ASP A 61 -17.64 -5.56 11.16
N GLU A 62 -17.59 -4.91 12.33
CA GLU A 62 -16.76 -5.32 13.47
C GLU A 62 -16.99 -6.79 13.86
N ALA A 63 -18.25 -7.24 13.89
CA ALA A 63 -18.59 -8.60 14.31
C ALA A 63 -18.13 -9.65 13.28
N ALA A 64 -18.28 -9.36 11.99
CA ALA A 64 -17.82 -10.24 10.94
C ALA A 64 -16.28 -10.33 10.89
N VAL A 65 -15.58 -9.21 11.14
CA VAL A 65 -14.11 -9.22 11.28
C VAL A 65 -13.69 -10.10 12.45
N GLU A 66 -14.31 -9.91 13.63
CA GLU A 66 -14.00 -10.70 14.82
C GLU A 66 -14.22 -12.20 14.58
N ALA A 67 -15.34 -12.58 13.95
CA ALA A 67 -15.66 -13.96 13.65
C ALA A 67 -14.61 -14.67 12.77
N VAL A 68 -13.85 -13.93 11.95
CA VAL A 68 -12.74 -14.51 11.18
C VAL A 68 -11.54 -14.81 12.08
N PHE A 69 -11.24 -13.94 13.05
CA PHE A 69 -10.19 -14.21 14.03
C PHE A 69 -10.54 -15.40 14.95
N ASP A 70 -11.81 -15.58 15.29
CA ASP A 70 -12.27 -16.76 16.05
C ASP A 70 -12.03 -18.08 15.30
N GLN A 71 -12.13 -18.06 13.96
CA GLN A 71 -12.00 -19.24 13.10
C GLN A 71 -10.54 -19.60 12.79
N HIS A 72 -9.61 -18.66 12.95
CA HIS A 72 -8.24 -18.80 12.46
C HIS A 72 -7.22 -18.34 13.50
N SER A 73 -6.27 -19.20 13.85
CA SER A 73 -5.07 -18.80 14.61
C SER A 73 -4.13 -17.95 13.74
N ILE A 74 -4.40 -16.64 13.65
CA ILE A 74 -3.63 -15.68 12.85
C ILE A 74 -2.37 -15.28 13.61
N ASP A 75 -1.22 -15.30 12.93
CA ASP A 75 0.07 -14.88 13.52
C ASP A 75 0.37 -13.40 13.22
N ALA A 76 -0.03 -12.91 12.05
CA ALA A 76 0.24 -11.54 11.60
C ALA A 76 -0.75 -11.08 10.53
N VAL A 77 -0.82 -9.77 10.34
CA VAL A 77 -1.73 -9.12 9.38
C VAL A 77 -0.95 -8.31 8.34
N ILE A 78 -1.37 -8.38 7.07
CA ILE A 78 -1.02 -7.41 6.03
C ILE A 78 -2.28 -6.65 5.63
N HIS A 79 -2.27 -5.34 5.81
CA HIS A 79 -3.47 -4.51 5.68
C HIS A 79 -3.47 -3.67 4.39
N PHE A 80 -4.06 -4.21 3.31
CA PHE A 80 -4.26 -3.50 2.04
C PHE A 80 -5.65 -2.86 1.90
N ALA A 81 -6.66 -3.38 2.59
CA ALA A 81 -8.04 -2.94 2.43
C ALA A 81 -8.18 -1.44 2.69
N GLY A 82 -8.78 -0.74 1.73
CA GLY A 82 -8.97 0.70 1.76
C GLY A 82 -9.36 1.24 0.39
N LEU A 83 -10.18 2.28 0.35
CA LEU A 83 -10.42 3.07 -0.86
C LEU A 83 -9.15 3.86 -1.20
N LYS A 84 -8.82 3.96 -2.49
CA LYS A 84 -7.50 4.41 -2.96
C LYS A 84 -7.48 5.53 -3.99
N ALA A 85 -8.62 5.99 -4.49
CA ALA A 85 -8.66 6.99 -5.58
C ALA A 85 -8.61 8.42 -5.03
N VAL A 86 -7.51 9.12 -5.26
CA VAL A 86 -7.29 10.49 -4.76
C VAL A 86 -8.41 11.44 -5.20
N GLY A 87 -8.75 11.45 -6.49
CA GLY A 87 -9.79 12.35 -7.03
C GLY A 87 -11.17 12.09 -6.43
N GLU A 88 -11.57 10.82 -6.33
CA GLU A 88 -12.83 10.42 -5.70
C GLU A 88 -12.86 10.79 -4.22
N SER A 89 -11.74 10.64 -3.50
CA SER A 89 -11.67 11.00 -2.08
C SER A 89 -11.98 12.46 -1.78
N VAL A 90 -11.70 13.36 -2.73
CA VAL A 90 -12.05 14.78 -2.62
C VAL A 90 -13.55 15.00 -2.81
N GLN A 91 -14.19 14.19 -3.66
CA GLN A 91 -15.65 14.26 -3.89
C GLN A 91 -16.45 13.57 -2.79
N GLU A 92 -15.93 12.46 -2.24
CA GLU A 92 -16.60 11.61 -1.25
C GLU A 92 -15.74 11.41 0.02
N PRO A 93 -15.35 12.48 0.73
CA PRO A 93 -14.41 12.38 1.85
C PRO A 93 -14.94 11.49 2.99
N LEU A 94 -16.23 11.56 3.30
CA LEU A 94 -16.83 10.78 4.39
C LEU A 94 -16.74 9.26 4.13
N ASN A 95 -16.90 8.83 2.88
CA ASN A 95 -16.78 7.41 2.52
C ASN A 95 -15.35 6.91 2.72
N TYR A 96 -14.35 7.74 2.37
CA TYR A 96 -12.94 7.41 2.56
C TYR A 96 -12.56 7.35 4.03
N TYR A 97 -12.96 8.33 4.84
CA TYR A 97 -12.70 8.30 6.28
C TYR A 97 -13.41 7.13 6.95
N TYR A 98 -14.68 6.89 6.64
CA TYR A 98 -15.44 5.78 7.22
C TYR A 98 -14.80 4.44 6.87
N ASN A 99 -14.61 4.15 5.58
CA ASN A 99 -14.04 2.87 5.15
C ASN A 99 -12.61 2.66 5.69
N ASN A 100 -11.73 3.64 5.51
CA ASN A 100 -10.32 3.46 5.81
C ASN A 100 -10.06 3.51 7.32
N ILE A 101 -10.63 4.48 8.05
CA ILE A 101 -10.36 4.63 9.50
C ILE A 101 -11.14 3.61 10.32
N VAL A 102 -12.46 3.50 10.13
CA VAL A 102 -13.27 2.56 10.93
C VAL A 102 -12.88 1.12 10.63
N GLY A 103 -12.65 0.79 9.35
CA GLY A 103 -12.16 -0.53 8.96
C GLY A 103 -10.83 -0.90 9.62
N THR A 104 -9.86 0.04 9.68
CA THR A 104 -8.60 -0.20 10.38
C THR A 104 -8.81 -0.34 11.90
N LEU A 105 -9.64 0.49 12.53
CA LEU A 105 -9.90 0.40 13.97
C LEU A 105 -10.54 -0.94 14.35
N ASN A 106 -11.52 -1.42 13.57
CA ASN A 106 -12.13 -2.72 13.79
C ASN A 106 -11.12 -3.87 13.67
N LEU A 107 -10.27 -3.81 12.64
CA LEU A 107 -9.17 -4.77 12.46
C LEU A 107 -8.21 -4.77 13.65
N LEU A 108 -7.76 -3.60 14.10
CA LEU A 108 -6.83 -3.48 15.23
C LEU A 108 -7.46 -3.95 16.54
N ARG A 109 -8.75 -3.70 16.78
CA ARG A 109 -9.47 -4.21 17.97
C ARG A 109 -9.59 -5.73 17.94
N ALA A 110 -9.89 -6.33 16.78
CA ALA A 110 -9.93 -7.77 16.62
C ALA A 110 -8.55 -8.41 16.83
N MET A 111 -7.50 -7.81 16.25
CA MET A 111 -6.11 -8.21 16.48
C MET A 111 -5.76 -8.14 17.97
N ASP A 112 -6.09 -7.03 18.64
CA ASP A 112 -5.79 -6.82 20.06
C ASP A 112 -6.42 -7.92 20.92
N LYS A 113 -7.73 -8.15 20.73
CA LYS A 113 -8.52 -9.17 21.41
C LYS A 113 -7.95 -10.59 21.28
N HIS A 114 -7.38 -10.92 20.11
CA HIS A 114 -6.87 -12.26 19.80
C HIS A 114 -5.37 -12.44 20.06
N GLY A 115 -4.70 -11.45 20.68
CA GLY A 115 -3.26 -11.54 20.93
C GLY A 115 -2.39 -11.40 19.68
N VAL A 116 -2.96 -11.00 18.53
CA VAL A 116 -2.22 -10.74 17.30
C VAL A 116 -1.64 -9.34 17.36
N ARG A 117 -0.32 -9.20 17.22
CA ARG A 117 0.37 -7.91 17.42
C ARG A 117 1.35 -7.54 16.29
N SER A 118 1.40 -8.33 15.23
CA SER A 118 2.27 -8.09 14.08
C SER A 118 1.46 -7.60 12.89
N ILE A 119 1.76 -6.41 12.37
CA ILE A 119 1.07 -5.81 11.24
C ILE A 119 2.02 -5.14 10.25
N VAL A 120 1.82 -5.42 8.96
CA VAL A 120 2.38 -4.65 7.85
C VAL A 120 1.27 -3.80 7.26
N PHE A 121 1.36 -2.48 7.42
CA PHE A 121 0.38 -1.54 6.90
C PHE A 121 0.82 -0.98 5.56
N SER A 122 -0.11 -1.02 4.61
CA SER A 122 0.05 -0.41 3.30
C SER A 122 -0.29 1.10 3.39
N SER A 123 0.74 1.92 3.62
CA SER A 123 0.65 3.39 3.60
C SER A 123 0.78 3.96 2.17
N SER A 124 1.31 5.17 1.96
CA SER A 124 1.42 5.76 0.62
C SER A 124 2.42 6.90 0.60
N ALA A 125 3.11 7.10 -0.52
CA ALA A 125 3.91 8.31 -0.74
C ALA A 125 3.10 9.62 -0.66
N THR A 126 1.76 9.56 -0.74
CA THR A 126 0.88 10.73 -0.57
C THR A 126 0.97 11.36 0.83
N VAL A 127 1.44 10.61 1.84
CA VAL A 127 1.64 11.16 3.20
C VAL A 127 2.75 12.20 3.25
N TYR A 128 3.70 12.20 2.31
CA TYR A 128 4.77 13.21 2.27
C TYR A 128 4.30 14.60 1.83
N GLY A 129 3.11 14.71 1.22
CA GLY A 129 2.62 15.98 0.68
C GLY A 129 3.53 16.61 -0.38
N GLU A 130 3.31 17.90 -0.65
CA GLU A 130 4.01 18.67 -1.69
C GLU A 130 5.11 19.59 -1.14
N HIS A 131 5.19 19.75 0.18
CA HIS A 131 6.12 20.67 0.84
C HIS A 131 7.55 20.10 0.94
N ASN A 132 7.71 18.80 0.77
CA ASN A 132 8.99 18.11 0.89
C ASN A 132 9.81 18.14 -0.40
N PRO A 133 11.15 18.25 -0.32
CA PRO A 133 11.99 18.13 -1.49
C PRO A 133 12.07 16.68 -1.98
N ILE A 134 12.16 16.49 -3.30
CA ILE A 134 12.40 15.19 -3.92
C ILE A 134 13.93 14.93 -3.97
N PRO A 135 14.43 13.72 -3.68
CA PRO A 135 13.69 12.50 -3.39
C PRO A 135 13.21 12.40 -1.94
N TYR A 136 12.00 11.87 -1.75
CA TYR A 136 11.44 11.61 -0.43
C TYR A 136 12.27 10.59 0.35
N ILE A 137 12.43 10.85 1.65
CA ILE A 137 13.06 9.96 2.62
C ILE A 137 12.16 9.88 3.85
N GLU A 138 12.26 8.78 4.60
CA GLU A 138 11.36 8.44 5.71
C GLU A 138 11.33 9.48 6.83
N LYS A 139 12.39 10.26 6.98
CA LYS A 139 12.56 11.30 8.01
C LYS A 139 11.86 12.61 7.70
N MET A 140 11.32 12.75 6.50
CA MET A 140 10.58 13.95 6.11
C MET A 140 9.27 14.04 6.88
N GLU A 141 8.82 15.28 7.07
CA GLU A 141 7.53 15.56 7.68
C GLU A 141 6.40 14.97 6.83
N ILE A 142 5.37 14.44 7.48
CA ILE A 142 4.15 14.00 6.80
C ILE A 142 3.12 15.12 6.85
N GLY A 143 2.30 15.22 5.80
CA GLY A 143 1.26 16.23 5.68
C GLY A 143 0.50 16.09 4.36
N ALA A 144 -0.51 15.23 4.35
CA ALA A 144 -1.28 14.93 3.14
C ALA A 144 -2.25 16.06 2.74
N ASN A 145 -2.38 16.30 1.44
CA ASN A 145 -3.21 17.37 0.87
C ASN A 145 -4.59 16.92 0.34
N ASN A 146 -4.95 15.64 0.50
CA ASN A 146 -6.23 15.08 0.05
C ASN A 146 -6.78 14.07 1.07
N PRO A 147 -8.11 13.82 1.08
CA PRO A 147 -8.74 12.93 2.07
C PRO A 147 -8.15 11.52 2.10
N TYR A 148 -7.89 10.90 0.93
CA TYR A 148 -7.23 9.59 0.88
C TYR A 148 -5.86 9.59 1.61
N GLY A 149 -4.98 10.53 1.26
CA GLY A 149 -3.66 10.65 1.89
C GLY A 149 -3.77 10.92 3.38
N ARG A 150 -4.72 11.76 3.81
CA ARG A 150 -4.99 12.03 5.23
C ARG A 150 -5.44 10.79 5.98
N THR A 151 -6.24 9.90 5.36
CA THR A 151 -6.58 8.64 6.01
C THR A 151 -5.36 7.76 6.25
N LYS A 152 -4.39 7.73 5.32
CA LYS A 152 -3.14 6.97 5.47
C LYS A 152 -2.26 7.55 6.58
N GLU A 153 -2.13 8.88 6.62
CA GLU A 153 -1.43 9.61 7.67
C GLU A 153 -2.03 9.31 9.05
N GLN A 154 -3.34 9.44 9.22
CA GLN A 154 -4.03 9.15 10.48
C GLN A 154 -3.88 7.68 10.91
N ILE A 155 -3.88 6.74 9.97
CA ILE A 155 -3.63 5.33 10.30
C ILE A 155 -2.17 5.12 10.74
N GLU A 156 -1.20 5.80 10.13
CA GLU A 156 0.19 5.78 10.62
C GLU A 156 0.29 6.34 12.05
N ASP A 157 -0.43 7.42 12.37
CA ASP A 157 -0.49 7.98 13.73
C ASP A 157 -1.08 6.96 14.73
N ILE A 158 -2.25 6.39 14.40
CA ILE A 158 -2.91 5.36 15.23
C ILE A 158 -1.97 4.18 15.52
N LEU A 159 -1.29 3.68 14.49
CA LEU A 159 -0.35 2.57 14.62
C LEU A 159 0.89 2.97 15.44
N THR A 160 1.40 4.19 15.24
CA THR A 160 2.54 4.70 16.00
C THR A 160 2.20 4.84 17.48
N ASP A 161 1.05 5.40 17.82
CA ASP A 161 0.56 5.51 19.19
C ASP A 161 0.36 4.13 19.82
N LEU A 162 -0.16 3.16 19.07
CA LEU A 162 -0.35 1.79 19.54
C LEU A 162 0.99 1.10 19.86
N GLY A 163 1.98 1.26 18.99
CA GLY A 163 3.35 0.76 19.23
C GLY A 163 4.08 1.47 20.36
N ALA A 164 3.78 2.74 20.60
CA ALA A 164 4.32 3.50 21.74
C ALA A 164 3.67 3.11 23.07
N ALA A 165 2.38 2.77 23.06
CA ALA A 165 1.63 2.37 24.24
C ALA A 165 1.91 0.92 24.68
N ASP A 166 2.21 0.02 23.75
CA ASP A 166 2.48 -1.39 24.02
C ASP A 166 3.57 -1.94 23.10
N GLU A 167 4.77 -2.17 23.66
CA GLU A 167 5.96 -2.65 22.95
C GLU A 167 5.79 -4.03 22.30
N ARG A 168 4.72 -4.77 22.65
CA ARG A 168 4.37 -6.02 21.99
C ARG A 168 3.85 -5.82 20.58
N TRP A 169 3.51 -4.61 20.16
CA TRP A 169 3.12 -4.34 18.77
C TRP A 169 4.34 -4.23 17.85
N HIS A 170 4.36 -5.07 16.83
CA HIS A 170 5.37 -5.11 15.77
C HIS A 170 4.76 -4.56 14.49
N ILE A 171 5.14 -3.34 14.13
CA ILE A 171 4.45 -2.57 13.09
C ILE A 171 5.43 -2.22 11.98
N ALA A 172 5.07 -2.49 10.74
CA ALA A 172 5.76 -2.02 9.55
C ALA A 172 4.86 -1.07 8.75
N LEU A 173 5.25 0.20 8.63
CA LEU A 173 4.57 1.18 7.79
C LEU A 173 5.26 1.24 6.43
N LEU A 174 4.65 0.68 5.39
CA LEU A 174 5.22 0.66 4.04
C LEU A 174 4.63 1.79 3.20
N ARG A 175 5.42 2.82 2.91
CA ARG A 175 5.04 3.95 2.05
C ARG A 175 5.44 3.64 0.60
N TYR A 176 4.54 3.06 -0.18
CA TYR A 176 4.77 2.74 -1.58
C TYR A 176 4.39 3.92 -2.49
N PHE A 177 5.11 4.02 -3.60
CA PHE A 177 4.84 4.98 -4.67
C PHE A 177 3.78 4.43 -5.63
N ASN A 178 4.10 4.30 -6.92
CA ASN A 178 3.13 3.93 -7.95
C ASN A 178 3.41 2.49 -8.44
N PRO A 179 2.76 1.47 -7.86
CA PRO A 179 2.90 0.10 -8.35
C PRO A 179 2.31 -0.07 -9.74
N VAL A 180 3.03 -0.77 -10.60
CA VAL A 180 2.67 -1.05 -11.99
C VAL A 180 3.12 -2.45 -12.41
N GLY A 181 2.61 -2.92 -13.55
CA GLY A 181 2.95 -4.23 -14.11
C GLY A 181 1.98 -5.33 -13.69
N ALA A 182 2.38 -6.56 -13.91
CA ALA A 182 1.58 -7.76 -13.65
C ALA A 182 2.51 -8.93 -13.34
N HIS A 183 1.96 -10.03 -12.87
CA HIS A 183 2.74 -11.25 -12.72
C HIS A 183 3.23 -11.73 -14.11
N PRO A 184 4.48 -12.22 -14.25
CA PRO A 184 5.07 -12.59 -15.54
C PRO A 184 4.30 -13.68 -16.30
N SER A 185 3.46 -14.48 -15.62
CA SER A 185 2.57 -15.45 -16.28
C SER A 185 1.42 -14.81 -17.07
N GLY A 186 1.14 -13.52 -16.86
CA GLY A 186 -0.02 -12.82 -17.43
C GLY A 186 -1.38 -13.24 -16.84
N ARG A 187 -1.40 -14.09 -15.80
CA ARG A 187 -2.64 -14.61 -15.21
C ARG A 187 -3.25 -13.68 -14.17
N ILE A 188 -2.43 -12.94 -13.42
CA ILE A 188 -2.89 -11.93 -12.46
C ILE A 188 -2.26 -10.58 -12.79
N GLY A 189 -3.02 -9.49 -12.59
CA GLY A 189 -2.67 -8.13 -12.96
C GLY A 189 -3.67 -7.13 -12.36
N GLU A 190 -3.58 -5.85 -12.74
CA GLU A 190 -4.54 -4.83 -12.29
C GLU A 190 -5.81 -4.85 -13.16
N ASP A 191 -6.95 -5.19 -12.55
CA ASP A 191 -8.28 -5.18 -13.21
C ASP A 191 -9.32 -4.52 -12.29
N PRO A 192 -9.31 -3.17 -12.20
CA PRO A 192 -10.21 -2.45 -11.32
C PRO A 192 -11.65 -2.46 -11.88
N GLN A 193 -12.63 -2.38 -10.99
CA GLN A 193 -14.03 -2.24 -11.38
C GLN A 193 -14.26 -0.85 -12.01
N GLY A 194 -15.02 -0.78 -13.10
CA GLY A 194 -15.38 0.47 -13.74
C GLY A 194 -14.25 1.15 -14.53
N ILE A 195 -14.16 2.48 -14.42
CA ILE A 195 -13.13 3.28 -15.10
C ILE A 195 -11.86 3.28 -14.25
N PRO A 196 -10.70 2.84 -14.78
CA PRO A 196 -9.47 2.86 -14.01
C PRO A 196 -9.10 4.28 -13.59
N ASN A 197 -8.88 4.49 -12.29
CA ASN A 197 -8.40 5.77 -11.76
C ASN A 197 -6.86 5.91 -11.86
N ASN A 198 -6.14 4.79 -12.02
CA ASN A 198 -4.69 4.75 -12.15
C ASN A 198 -4.25 4.78 -13.62
N LEU A 199 -3.11 5.40 -13.90
CA LEU A 199 -2.63 5.65 -15.27
C LEU A 199 -2.40 4.37 -16.09
N VAL A 200 -1.62 3.43 -15.56
CA VAL A 200 -1.19 2.23 -16.30
C VAL A 200 -2.35 1.29 -16.69
N PRO A 201 -3.33 0.96 -15.83
CA PRO A 201 -4.48 0.15 -16.27
C PRO A 201 -5.34 0.89 -17.31
N TYR A 202 -5.40 2.23 -17.27
CA TYR A 202 -6.07 3.01 -18.31
C TYR A 202 -5.32 2.89 -19.65
N ILE A 203 -3.99 3.06 -19.65
CA ILE A 203 -3.14 2.87 -20.85
C ILE A 203 -3.33 1.46 -21.42
N ALA A 204 -3.31 0.43 -20.57
CA ALA A 204 -3.51 -0.95 -21.00
C ALA A 204 -4.87 -1.16 -21.67
N GLN A 205 -5.96 -0.57 -21.12
CA GLN A 205 -7.29 -0.63 -21.74
C GLN A 205 -7.37 0.09 -23.08
N VAL A 206 -6.65 1.21 -23.26
CA VAL A 206 -6.54 1.88 -24.58
C VAL A 206 -5.78 1.01 -25.58
N ALA A 207 -4.65 0.43 -25.16
CA ALA A 207 -3.81 -0.40 -26.03
C ALA A 207 -4.54 -1.63 -26.60
N VAL A 208 -5.50 -2.19 -25.85
CA VAL A 208 -6.33 -3.33 -26.29
C VAL A 208 -7.67 -2.91 -26.90
N GLY A 209 -7.89 -1.62 -27.15
CA GLY A 209 -9.10 -1.10 -27.80
C GLY A 209 -10.37 -1.07 -26.92
N ARG A 210 -10.25 -1.31 -25.60
CA ARG A 210 -11.38 -1.16 -24.67
C ARG A 210 -11.75 0.31 -24.43
N ARG A 211 -10.84 1.24 -24.73
CA ARG A 211 -11.02 2.69 -24.62
C ARG A 211 -10.42 3.39 -25.83
N GLU A 212 -11.05 4.49 -26.23
CA GLU A 212 -10.66 5.23 -27.44
C GLU A 212 -9.34 6.00 -27.26
N LYS A 213 -9.17 6.69 -26.13
CA LYS A 213 -8.01 7.57 -25.88
C LYS A 213 -7.67 7.67 -24.40
N LEU A 214 -6.39 7.95 -24.12
CA LEU A 214 -5.89 8.28 -22.80
C LEU A 214 -6.23 9.74 -22.45
N MET A 215 -6.64 9.98 -21.20
CA MET A 215 -6.77 11.32 -20.65
C MET A 215 -5.50 11.67 -19.85
N VAL A 216 -4.78 12.70 -20.28
CA VAL A 216 -3.59 13.21 -19.58
C VAL A 216 -4.01 14.41 -18.74
N PHE A 217 -3.90 14.30 -17.41
CA PHE A 217 -4.24 15.37 -16.47
C PHE A 217 -3.00 16.19 -16.15
N GLY A 218 -2.90 17.38 -16.77
CA GLY A 218 -1.78 18.30 -16.64
C GLY A 218 -1.14 18.66 -17.97
N GLY A 219 -0.52 19.84 -18.01
CA GLY A 219 0.33 20.29 -19.13
C GLY A 219 1.18 21.51 -18.77
N ASP A 220 1.20 21.87 -17.49
CA ASP A 220 1.71 23.11 -16.92
C ASP A 220 2.45 22.85 -15.58
N TYR A 221 2.75 21.58 -15.28
CA TYR A 221 3.63 21.25 -14.16
C TYR A 221 5.06 21.73 -14.44
N ASP A 222 5.79 22.07 -13.38
CA ASP A 222 7.21 22.40 -13.49
C ASP A 222 8.07 21.13 -13.66
N THR A 223 7.94 20.53 -14.84
CA THR A 223 8.61 19.30 -15.28
C THR A 223 9.00 19.44 -16.76
N PRO A 224 9.95 18.63 -17.27
CA PRO A 224 10.49 18.82 -18.62
C PRO A 224 9.46 18.86 -19.76
N ASP A 225 8.31 18.21 -19.60
CA ASP A 225 7.25 18.13 -20.61
C ASP A 225 5.89 18.67 -20.13
N GLY A 226 5.85 19.34 -18.97
CA GLY A 226 4.62 19.87 -18.37
C GLY A 226 3.71 18.82 -17.73
N THR A 227 4.08 17.53 -17.76
CA THR A 227 3.28 16.44 -17.17
C THR A 227 3.81 15.99 -15.80
N CYS A 228 2.96 15.31 -15.05
CA CYS A 228 3.29 14.79 -13.72
C CYS A 228 4.36 13.69 -13.75
N LEU A 229 5.46 13.87 -13.01
CA LEU A 229 6.46 12.82 -12.77
C LEU A 229 6.03 11.89 -11.61
N ARG A 230 6.27 10.58 -11.77
CA ARG A 230 5.97 9.55 -10.75
C ARG A 230 7.09 8.52 -10.68
N ASP A 231 7.24 7.92 -9.50
CA ASP A 231 8.18 6.81 -9.28
C ASP A 231 7.43 5.47 -9.39
N TYR A 232 7.72 4.71 -10.44
CA TYR A 232 7.01 3.48 -10.78
C TYR A 232 7.76 2.24 -10.28
N ILE A 233 7.13 1.44 -9.42
CA ILE A 233 7.68 0.19 -8.89
C ILE A 233 6.93 -1.01 -9.47
N HIS A 234 7.64 -2.07 -9.83
CA HIS A 234 6.97 -3.28 -10.31
C HIS A 234 6.20 -3.95 -9.15
N VAL A 235 4.94 -4.35 -9.41
CA VAL A 235 4.07 -4.91 -8.36
C VAL A 235 4.62 -6.19 -7.72
N VAL A 236 5.37 -7.00 -8.48
CA VAL A 236 6.04 -8.20 -7.94
C VAL A 236 7.15 -7.82 -6.96
N ASP A 237 7.91 -6.75 -7.24
CA ASP A 237 8.93 -6.26 -6.30
C ASP A 237 8.28 -5.71 -5.03
N LEU A 238 7.14 -5.02 -5.18
CA LEU A 238 6.37 -4.51 -4.04
C LEU A 238 5.81 -5.66 -3.18
N ALA A 239 5.30 -6.73 -3.80
CA ALA A 239 4.85 -7.92 -3.10
C ALA A 239 6.00 -8.59 -2.31
N GLY A 240 7.17 -8.73 -2.93
CA GLY A 240 8.38 -9.20 -2.24
C GLY A 240 8.79 -8.31 -1.05
N GLY A 241 8.60 -6.99 -1.17
CA GLY A 241 8.81 -6.03 -0.08
C GLY A 241 7.89 -6.28 1.13
N HIS A 242 6.64 -6.69 0.91
CA HIS A 242 5.71 -7.04 1.99
C HIS A 242 6.11 -8.33 2.69
N VAL A 243 6.55 -9.36 1.95
CA VAL A 243 7.05 -10.61 2.53
C VAL A 243 8.31 -10.35 3.37
N ALA A 244 9.22 -9.50 2.87
CA ALA A 244 10.42 -9.11 3.62
C ALA A 244 10.07 -8.31 4.89
N ALA A 245 9.13 -7.37 4.81
CA ALA A 245 8.66 -6.60 5.97
C ALA A 245 7.99 -7.50 7.01
N LEU A 246 7.19 -8.47 6.56
CA LEU A 246 6.57 -9.47 7.43
C LEU A 246 7.62 -10.29 8.19
N GLY A 247 8.65 -10.78 7.51
CA GLY A 247 9.77 -11.48 8.15
C GLY A 247 10.48 -10.59 9.18
N TYR A 248 10.66 -9.32 8.88
CA TYR A 248 11.28 -8.36 9.80
C TYR A 248 10.47 -8.15 11.09
N VAL A 249 9.16 -7.91 10.98
CA VAL A 249 8.31 -7.67 12.16
C VAL A 249 8.12 -8.93 13.00
N ALA A 250 8.13 -10.12 12.38
CA ALA A 250 8.04 -11.39 13.09
C ALA A 250 9.30 -11.71 13.93
N GLU A 251 10.48 -11.25 13.50
CA GLU A 251 11.76 -11.54 14.17
C GLU A 251 12.19 -10.49 15.21
N ARG A 252 11.59 -9.30 15.22
CA ARG A 252 12.04 -8.17 16.07
C ARG A 252 10.90 -7.36 16.70
N PRO A 253 10.87 -7.16 18.03
CA PRO A 253 9.95 -6.24 18.70
C PRO A 253 10.35 -4.78 18.45
N ALA A 254 9.65 -4.10 17.53
CA ALA A 254 9.78 -2.67 17.26
C ALA A 254 8.77 -2.16 16.21
N CYS A 255 8.19 -0.95 16.42
CA CYS A 255 7.49 -0.20 15.39
C CYS A 255 8.47 0.45 14.40
N THR A 256 8.23 0.30 13.10
CA THR A 256 9.18 0.68 12.04
C THR A 256 8.46 1.22 10.80
N ALA A 257 8.95 2.33 10.23
CA ALA A 257 8.48 2.87 8.95
C ALA A 257 9.54 2.70 7.86
N GLY A 258 9.12 2.42 6.62
CA GLY A 258 9.99 2.27 5.46
C GLY A 258 9.32 2.66 4.15
N THR A 259 10.09 3.24 3.21
CA THR A 259 9.61 3.59 1.86
C THR A 259 10.04 2.52 0.85
N LEU A 260 9.16 2.16 -0.09
CA LEU A 260 9.45 1.19 -1.15
C LEU A 260 9.46 1.87 -2.53
N ALA A 261 10.66 1.99 -3.13
CA ALA A 261 10.92 2.62 -4.43
C ALA A 261 12.00 1.88 -5.26
N PRO A 262 11.99 1.96 -6.61
CA PRO A 262 12.97 1.34 -7.50
C PRO A 262 14.41 1.77 -7.17
N GLY A 263 15.34 0.81 -7.14
CA GLY A 263 16.77 1.06 -6.88
C GLY A 263 17.10 1.54 -5.45
N LYS A 264 16.10 1.74 -4.59
CA LYS A 264 16.22 2.16 -3.19
C LYS A 264 15.41 1.24 -2.27
N ALA A 265 15.52 -0.07 -2.44
CA ALA A 265 15.31 -0.99 -1.31
C ALA A 265 16.44 -0.78 -0.29
N ARG A 266 16.49 0.40 0.33
CA ARG A 266 17.32 0.71 1.49
C ARG A 266 16.34 0.90 2.62
N PRO A 267 15.95 -0.18 3.29
CA PRO A 267 15.15 -0.01 4.47
C PRO A 267 16.01 0.71 5.51
N TYR A 268 15.65 1.96 5.80
CA TYR A 268 16.30 2.73 6.86
C TYR A 268 15.66 2.31 8.18
N TRP A 269 16.32 1.37 8.87
CA TRP A 269 15.80 0.74 10.08
C TRP A 269 16.21 1.52 11.34
N ARG A 270 15.25 2.14 12.06
CA ARG A 270 15.39 2.39 13.50
C ARG A 270 14.04 2.61 14.18
N CYS A 271 13.68 1.74 15.11
CA CYS A 271 12.88 2.11 16.27
C CYS A 271 13.85 2.60 17.35
N SER A 272 13.71 3.84 17.79
CA SER A 272 14.63 4.44 18.75
C SER A 272 14.22 4.15 20.18
N THR A 273 14.99 3.33 20.87
CA THR A 273 15.31 3.50 22.30
C THR A 273 16.84 3.56 22.48
N PRO A 274 17.38 4.26 23.49
CA PRO A 274 18.74 4.75 23.48
C PRO A 274 19.74 3.67 23.93
N SER A 275 20.51 3.10 23.01
CA SER A 275 21.84 2.62 23.35
C SER A 275 22.79 2.68 22.16
N ASN A 276 23.93 3.32 22.39
CA ASN A 276 25.02 3.52 21.45
C ASN A 276 25.64 2.18 21.04
N ARG A 277 25.64 1.86 19.73
CA ARG A 277 26.77 1.19 19.03
C ARG A 277 26.51 1.14 17.50
N PRO A 278 27.50 1.49 16.66
CA PRO A 278 27.36 1.47 15.21
C PRO A 278 27.76 0.10 14.63
N TRP A 279 26.99 -0.42 13.66
CA TRP A 279 27.39 -1.56 12.84
C TRP A 279 27.22 -1.24 11.36
N ALA A 280 28.31 -1.48 10.62
CA ALA A 280 28.47 -1.29 9.18
C ALA A 280 28.33 -2.63 8.44
N THR A 281 28.24 -2.53 7.10
CA THR A 281 28.40 -3.56 6.04
C THR A 281 27.21 -4.53 5.83
N ARG A 282 26.76 -4.92 4.63
CA ARG A 282 27.27 -4.79 3.24
C ARG A 282 26.15 -5.19 2.24
N CYS A 283 25.55 -4.26 1.49
CA CYS A 283 24.84 -4.56 0.25
C CYS A 283 25.31 -3.59 -0.82
N ARG A 284 26.14 -4.08 -1.76
CA ARG A 284 26.56 -3.34 -2.96
C ARG A 284 25.62 -3.73 -4.09
N THR A 285 24.79 -2.81 -4.52
CA THR A 285 24.32 -2.75 -5.91
C THR A 285 24.86 -1.46 -6.52
N ARG A 286 25.62 -1.61 -7.60
CA ARG A 286 26.16 -0.52 -8.42
C ARG A 286 25.04 -0.02 -9.34
N SER A 287 24.71 1.26 -9.30
CA SER A 287 24.41 2.01 -10.53
C SER A 287 24.73 3.49 -10.32
N ARG A 288 25.24 4.10 -11.38
CA ARG A 288 25.86 5.44 -11.44
C ARG A 288 24.82 6.53 -11.71
N ALA A 289 25.00 7.65 -11.01
CA ALA A 289 24.86 9.06 -11.42
C ALA A 289 23.75 9.51 -12.41
N ALA A 290 22.91 10.43 -11.94
CA ALA A 290 22.47 11.68 -12.60
C ALA A 290 21.87 12.57 -11.47
N GLY A 291 22.42 13.74 -11.08
CA GLY A 291 22.38 15.06 -11.75
C GLY A 291 21.04 15.77 -11.44
N ARG A 292 20.90 16.55 -10.34
CA ARG A 292 20.89 18.05 -10.22
C ARG A 292 19.98 18.74 -11.27
N GLU A 293 19.12 19.75 -11.03
CA GLU A 293 18.94 20.76 -9.95
C GLU A 293 17.58 21.50 -10.13
N THR A 294 16.96 21.91 -9.00
CA THR A 294 16.07 23.07 -8.65
C THR A 294 14.90 23.59 -9.53
N CYS A 295 13.80 23.93 -8.85
CA CYS A 295 12.69 24.80 -9.30
C CYS A 295 12.30 25.84 -8.20
N PRO A 296 11.79 27.04 -8.56
CA PRO A 296 10.89 27.77 -7.69
C PRO A 296 9.54 28.19 -8.35
N ARG A 297 8.45 27.79 -7.68
CA ARG A 297 7.09 28.40 -7.52
C ARG A 297 6.39 29.10 -8.71
N SER A 298 5.13 28.70 -8.95
CA SER A 298 3.96 29.62 -8.94
C SER A 298 2.63 28.86 -8.73
N GLY A 299 1.65 29.50 -8.07
CA GLY A 299 0.42 28.88 -7.55
C GLY A 299 -0.70 28.62 -8.58
N PRO A 300 -1.79 27.95 -8.18
CA PRO A 300 -2.78 27.40 -9.10
C PRO A 300 -3.80 28.46 -9.57
N THR A 301 -3.94 28.60 -10.88
CA THR A 301 -5.14 29.16 -11.53
C THR A 301 -6.22 28.07 -11.66
N PRO A 302 -7.50 28.36 -11.36
CA PRO A 302 -8.56 27.37 -11.44
C PRO A 302 -8.94 27.03 -12.90
N PRO A 303 -9.33 25.78 -13.21
CA PRO A 303 -9.73 25.36 -14.54
C PRO A 303 -11.10 25.93 -14.95
N PRO A 304 -11.37 26.09 -16.26
CA PRO A 304 -12.65 26.60 -16.76
C PRO A 304 -13.77 25.55 -16.63
N PRO A 305 -15.04 25.97 -16.53
CA PRO A 305 -16.18 25.05 -16.45
C PRO A 305 -16.43 24.37 -17.80
N TRP A 306 -16.86 23.11 -17.73
CA TRP A 306 -17.16 22.25 -18.89
C TRP A 306 -18.37 22.78 -19.69
N PRO A 307 -18.38 22.63 -21.03
CA PRO A 307 -19.56 22.94 -21.82
C PRO A 307 -20.65 21.88 -21.61
N THR A 308 -21.89 22.37 -21.52
CA THR A 308 -23.15 21.63 -21.42
C THR A 308 -23.39 20.67 -22.59
#